data_AF-A0AAN7H445-F1
#
_entry.id   AF-A0AAN7H445-F1
#
_cell.length_a   1.000
_cell.length_b   1.000
_cell.length_c   1.000
_cell.angle_alpha   90.00
_cell.angle_beta   90.00
_cell.angle_gamma   90.00
#
_symmetry.space_group_name_H-M   'P 1'
#
loop_
_entity.id
_entity.type
_entity.pdbx_description
1 polymer ?
#
loop_
_entity_poly.entity_id
_entity_poly.type
_entity_poly.pdbx_seq_one_letter_code
_entity_poly.pdbx_strand_id
1 'polypeptide(L)'
;MAEAEVSAPMPSRRKPILLDEEDQHQLQLLNQPVTEDINPDEVQRPSEELAHSPAGIYALWKFMVFTRDDQTFDETWSRIKRDFAEQEAIIGYLEKQYLPVKEQWAGAWISRVRNFGQRTTSTTESAHRELKSYLVSGKSHLYRLHEVISEMLGAKETTFKERTM
;
A
#
# COMPACT_ATOMS: atom_id res chain seq x y z
N MET A 1 22.03 -28.60 -50.03
CA MET A 1 20.98 -28.20 -49.07
C MET A 1 21.63 -27.27 -48.07
N ALA A 2 21.31 -25.98 -48.12
CA ALA A 2 21.73 -24.99 -47.14
C ALA A 2 20.47 -24.20 -46.77
N GLU A 3 20.02 -24.34 -45.53
CA GLU A 3 18.86 -23.64 -44.99
C GLU A 3 19.20 -22.16 -44.79
N ALA A 4 18.36 -21.29 -45.33
CA ALA A 4 18.43 -19.85 -45.11
C ALA A 4 17.70 -19.53 -43.81
N GLU A 5 18.44 -19.01 -42.83
CA GLU A 5 17.94 -18.56 -41.54
C GLU A 5 17.12 -17.27 -41.74
N VAL A 6 15.79 -17.37 -41.60
CA VAL A 6 14.87 -16.24 -41.71
C VAL A 6 14.96 -15.41 -40.43
N SER A 7 15.70 -14.29 -40.51
CA SER A 7 15.78 -13.28 -39.45
C SER A 7 14.40 -12.67 -39.18
N ALA A 8 13.77 -13.08 -38.08
CA ALA A 8 12.52 -12.49 -37.62
C ALA A 8 12.71 -10.99 -37.27
N PRO A 9 11.75 -10.11 -37.60
CA PRO A 9 11.85 -8.69 -37.27
C PRO A 9 11.78 -8.49 -35.75
N MET A 10 12.76 -7.75 -35.22
CA MET A 10 12.82 -7.32 -33.83
C MET A 10 11.50 -6.68 -33.39
N PRO A 11 10.96 -7.02 -32.21
CA PRO A 11 9.71 -6.43 -31.73
C PRO A 11 9.88 -4.91 -31.61
N SER A 12 8.99 -4.19 -32.29
CA SER A 12 8.92 -2.73 -32.30
C SER A 12 8.99 -2.19 -30.86
N ARG A 13 10.00 -1.36 -30.60
CA ARG A 13 10.21 -0.69 -29.32
C ARG A 13 8.92 0.07 -28.98
N ARG A 14 8.20 -0.37 -27.94
CA ARG A 14 6.97 0.30 -27.50
C ARG A 14 7.26 1.80 -27.38
N LYS A 15 6.47 2.63 -28.06
CA LYS A 15 6.59 4.09 -27.95
C LYS A 15 6.55 4.45 -26.45
N PRO A 16 7.46 5.31 -25.96
CA PRO A 16 7.42 5.73 -24.57
C PRO A 16 6.03 6.31 -24.27
N ILE A 17 5.43 5.84 -23.19
CA ILE A 17 4.14 6.36 -22.70
C ILE A 17 4.41 7.82 -22.36
N LEU A 18 3.88 8.73 -23.18
CA LEU A 18 3.98 10.16 -22.92
C LEU A 18 2.92 10.49 -21.87
N LEU A 19 3.37 10.56 -20.62
CA LEU A 19 2.53 10.90 -19.48
C LEU A 19 2.23 12.40 -19.54
N ASP A 20 0.96 12.76 -19.38
CA ASP A 20 0.56 14.16 -19.29
C ASP A 20 1.05 14.82 -17.99
N GLU A 21 0.89 16.14 -17.87
CA GLU A 21 1.38 16.89 -16.70
C GLU A 21 0.70 16.43 -15.40
N GLU A 22 -0.55 15.98 -15.47
CA GLU A 22 -1.31 15.47 -14.33
C GLU A 22 -0.78 14.11 -13.87
N ASP A 23 -0.52 13.19 -14.80
CA ASP A 23 0.09 11.89 -14.56
C ASP A 23 1.52 12.02 -14.04
N GLN A 24 2.30 12.97 -14.57
CA GLN A 24 3.65 13.25 -14.06
C GLN A 24 3.61 13.77 -12.62
N HIS A 25 2.68 14.69 -12.32
CA HIS A 25 2.47 15.19 -10.97
C HIS A 25 2.04 14.06 -10.01
N GLN A 26 1.14 13.20 -10.44
CA GLN A 26 0.72 12.00 -9.70
C GLN A 26 1.85 11.03 -9.43
N LEU A 27 2.68 10.75 -10.44
CA LEU A 27 3.88 9.91 -10.27
C LEU A 27 4.88 10.56 -9.32
N GLN A 28 4.99 11.88 -9.33
CA GLN A 28 5.84 12.60 -8.40
C GLN A 28 5.31 12.49 -6.96
N LEU A 29 3.99 12.60 -6.74
CA LEU A 29 3.34 12.34 -5.45
C LEU A 29 3.49 10.89 -4.99
N LEU A 30 3.35 9.93 -5.90
CA LEU A 30 3.51 8.49 -5.65
C LEU A 30 4.93 8.11 -5.25
N ASN A 31 5.92 8.77 -5.84
CA ASN A 31 7.34 8.53 -5.56
C ASN A 31 7.86 9.31 -4.35
N GLN A 32 7.06 10.20 -3.77
CA GLN A 32 7.41 10.78 -2.49
C GLN A 32 7.46 9.66 -1.45
N PRO A 33 8.50 9.62 -0.60
CA PRO A 33 8.48 8.71 0.54
C PRO A 33 7.19 8.96 1.30
N VAL A 34 6.45 7.90 1.65
CA VAL A 34 5.24 7.99 2.47
C VAL A 34 5.66 8.53 3.83
N THR A 35 5.70 9.86 3.96
CA THR A 35 6.03 10.59 5.18
C THR A 35 4.80 10.79 6.05
N GLU A 36 3.62 10.71 5.45
CA GLU A 36 2.35 10.88 6.13
C GLU A 36 1.77 9.53 6.51
N ASP A 37 1.59 9.34 7.81
CA ASP A 37 0.69 8.32 8.34
C ASP A 37 -0.72 8.66 7.86
N ILE A 38 -1.12 8.17 6.68
CA ILE A 38 -2.46 8.40 6.12
C ILE A 38 -3.49 7.95 7.17
N ASN A 39 -4.21 8.92 7.74
CA ASN A 39 -5.30 8.67 8.67
C ASN A 39 -6.43 7.99 7.89
N PRO A 40 -6.79 6.73 8.17
CA PRO A 40 -7.87 6.04 7.48
C PRO A 40 -9.20 6.80 7.56
N ASP A 41 -9.41 7.58 8.62
CA ASP A 41 -10.64 8.32 8.85
C ASP A 41 -10.69 9.66 8.06
N GLU A 42 -9.57 10.12 7.51
CA GLU A 42 -9.50 11.28 6.60
C GLU A 42 -9.59 10.89 5.11
N VAL A 43 -9.57 9.60 4.79
CA VAL A 43 -9.66 9.13 3.40
C VAL A 43 -11.09 9.32 2.90
N GLN A 44 -11.39 10.52 2.40
CA GLN A 44 -12.69 10.85 1.83
C GLN A 44 -12.92 10.08 0.53
N ARG A 45 -14.16 9.62 0.35
CA ARG A 45 -14.63 9.03 -0.90
C ARG A 45 -14.41 10.04 -2.03
N PRO A 46 -13.63 9.69 -3.07
CA PRO A 46 -13.43 10.58 -4.21
C PRO A 46 -14.76 10.92 -4.90
N SER A 47 -14.88 12.18 -5.36
CA SER A 47 -16.04 12.72 -6.08
C SER A 47 -16.52 11.81 -7.21
N GLU A 48 -17.80 11.90 -7.58
CA GLU A 48 -18.39 11.09 -8.67
C GLU A 48 -17.75 11.40 -10.03
N GLU A 49 -17.37 12.65 -10.27
CA GLU A 49 -16.69 13.10 -11.50
C GLU A 49 -15.18 13.01 -11.35
N LEU A 50 -14.61 11.83 -11.63
CA LEU A 50 -13.16 11.66 -11.79
C LEU A 50 -12.81 11.71 -13.27
N ALA A 51 -11.69 12.38 -13.58
CA ALA A 51 -11.11 12.32 -14.91
C ALA A 51 -10.83 10.85 -15.28
N HIS A 52 -11.16 10.46 -16.51
CA HIS A 52 -10.79 9.17 -17.09
C HIS A 52 -9.28 9.15 -17.42
N SER A 53 -8.47 9.27 -16.38
CA SER A 53 -7.00 9.30 -16.43
C SER A 53 -6.42 8.30 -15.42
N PRO A 54 -5.14 7.92 -15.55
CA PRO A 54 -4.44 7.13 -14.53
C PRO A 54 -4.55 7.73 -13.12
N ALA A 55 -4.61 9.07 -13.01
CA ALA A 55 -4.85 9.77 -11.76
C ALA A 55 -6.20 9.39 -11.11
N GLY A 56 -7.25 9.24 -11.93
CA GLY A 56 -8.58 8.82 -11.48
C GLY A 56 -8.59 7.40 -10.91
N ILE A 57 -7.91 6.45 -11.57
CA ILE A 57 -7.70 5.09 -11.02
C ILE A 57 -6.96 5.19 -9.69
N TYR A 58 -5.88 5.96 -9.62
CA TYR A 58 -5.07 6.03 -8.40
C TYR A 58 -5.88 6.59 -7.23
N ALA A 59 -6.71 7.60 -7.44
CA ALA A 59 -7.56 8.17 -6.39
C ALA A 59 -8.53 7.11 -5.81
N LEU A 60 -9.22 6.35 -6.66
CA LEU A 60 -10.10 5.26 -6.22
C LEU A 60 -9.32 4.10 -5.59
N TRP A 61 -8.18 3.73 -6.17
CA TRP A 61 -7.30 2.69 -5.64
C TRP A 61 -6.80 3.05 -4.25
N LYS A 62 -6.34 4.30 -4.04
CA LYS A 62 -5.92 4.82 -2.74
C LYS A 62 -7.07 4.72 -1.73
N PHE A 63 -8.26 5.20 -2.09
CA PHE A 63 -9.45 5.08 -1.24
C PHE A 63 -9.74 3.61 -0.87
N MET A 64 -9.71 2.72 -1.87
CA MET A 64 -9.94 1.29 -1.69
C MET A 64 -8.90 0.62 -0.79
N VAL A 65 -7.63 0.99 -0.90
CA VAL A 65 -6.55 0.41 -0.07
C VAL A 65 -6.76 0.75 1.41
N PHE A 66 -7.24 1.95 1.73
CA PHE A 66 -7.28 2.46 3.10
C PHE A 66 -8.63 2.34 3.81
N THR A 67 -9.72 2.03 3.10
CA THR A 67 -11.01 1.80 3.76
C THR A 67 -10.94 0.67 4.81
N ARG A 68 -11.67 0.85 5.91
CA ARG A 68 -11.77 -0.13 7.01
C ARG A 68 -12.92 -1.13 6.83
N ASP A 69 -13.81 -0.84 5.89
CA ASP A 69 -15.04 -1.58 5.67
C ASP A 69 -14.91 -2.42 4.38
N ASP A 70 -15.23 -3.71 4.48
CA ASP A 70 -15.09 -4.67 3.37
C ASP A 70 -16.14 -4.43 2.28
N GLN A 71 -17.36 -4.03 2.66
CA GLN A 71 -18.38 -3.62 1.71
C GLN A 71 -17.92 -2.40 0.88
N THR A 72 -17.39 -1.37 1.54
CA THR A 72 -16.87 -0.16 0.89
C THR A 72 -15.69 -0.49 -0.04
N PHE A 73 -14.85 -1.45 0.34
CA PHE A 73 -13.77 -1.95 -0.52
C PHE A 73 -14.35 -2.55 -1.80
N ASP A 74 -15.30 -3.48 -1.69
CA ASP A 74 -15.88 -4.18 -2.84
C ASP A 74 -16.72 -3.23 -3.74
N GLU A 75 -17.42 -2.25 -3.16
CA GLU A 75 -18.11 -1.18 -3.88
C GLU A 75 -17.13 -0.31 -4.67
N THR A 76 -16.00 0.07 -4.06
CA THR A 76 -14.96 0.86 -4.74
C THR A 76 -14.30 0.07 -5.85
N TRP A 77 -14.02 -1.21 -5.63
CA TRP A 77 -13.49 -2.08 -6.68
C TRP A 77 -14.46 -2.19 -7.86
N SER A 78 -15.75 -2.34 -7.58
CA SER A 78 -16.80 -2.36 -8.60
C SER A 78 -16.86 -1.05 -9.37
N ARG A 79 -16.68 0.08 -8.68
CA ARG A 79 -16.59 1.41 -9.29
C ARG A 79 -15.37 1.54 -10.22
N ILE A 80 -14.18 1.09 -9.79
CA ILE A 80 -12.97 1.09 -10.63
C ILE A 80 -13.21 0.31 -11.92
N LYS A 81 -13.79 -0.90 -11.82
CA LYS A 81 -14.07 -1.74 -12.99
C LYS A 81 -15.08 -1.11 -13.95
N ARG A 82 -16.07 -0.38 -13.42
CA ARG A 82 -17.11 0.27 -14.21
C ARG A 82 -16.58 1.54 -14.88
N ASP A 83 -15.99 2.43 -14.10
CA ASP A 83 -15.59 3.78 -14.53
C ASP A 83 -14.33 3.73 -15.42
N PHE A 84 -13.51 2.66 -15.35
CA PHE A 84 -12.27 2.53 -16.12
C PHE A 84 -12.22 1.25 -16.95
N ALA A 85 -13.37 0.71 -17.38
CA ALA A 85 -13.47 -0.55 -18.11
C ALA A 85 -12.57 -0.63 -19.37
N GLU A 86 -12.31 0.51 -20.02
CA GLU A 86 -11.42 0.60 -21.19
C GLU A 86 -9.95 0.32 -20.86
N GLN A 87 -9.55 0.45 -19.59
CA GLN A 87 -8.19 0.22 -19.11
C GLN A 87 -8.02 -1.23 -18.62
N GLU A 88 -8.38 -2.20 -19.47
CA GLU A 88 -8.37 -3.64 -19.14
C GLU A 88 -7.01 -4.15 -18.66
N ALA A 89 -5.91 -3.59 -19.17
CA ALA A 89 -4.56 -4.05 -18.83
C ALA A 89 -4.23 -3.85 -17.34
N ILE A 90 -4.57 -2.68 -16.77
CA ILE A 90 -4.31 -2.40 -15.36
C ILE A 90 -5.33 -3.11 -14.47
N ILE A 91 -6.61 -3.12 -14.86
CA ILE A 91 -7.66 -3.84 -14.12
C ILE A 91 -7.31 -5.34 -14.03
N GLY A 92 -6.96 -5.97 -15.16
CA GLY A 92 -6.59 -7.38 -15.21
C GLY A 92 -5.32 -7.69 -14.41
N TYR A 93 -4.36 -6.77 -14.38
CA TYR A 93 -3.17 -6.92 -13.52
C TYR A 93 -3.53 -6.89 -12.04
N LEU A 94 -4.31 -5.90 -11.60
CA LEU A 94 -4.73 -5.74 -10.20
C LEU A 94 -5.58 -6.93 -9.73
N GLU A 95 -6.52 -7.38 -10.55
CA GLU A 95 -7.39 -8.52 -10.27
C GLU A 95 -6.60 -9.83 -10.17
N LYS A 96 -5.59 -10.02 -11.04
CA LYS A 96 -4.79 -11.24 -11.04
C LYS A 96 -3.71 -11.26 -9.96
N GLN A 97 -3.12 -10.12 -9.62
CA GLN A 97 -1.93 -10.08 -8.76
C GLN A 97 -2.23 -9.61 -7.33
N TYR A 98 -3.01 -8.55 -7.16
CA TYR A 98 -3.19 -7.91 -5.85
C TYR A 98 -4.43 -8.39 -5.12
N LEU A 99 -5.54 -8.59 -5.82
CA LEU A 99 -6.79 -9.01 -5.18
C LEU A 99 -6.77 -10.40 -4.52
N PRO A 100 -6.06 -11.42 -5.06
CA PRO A 100 -5.98 -12.72 -4.39
C PRO A 100 -5.31 -12.65 -3.01
N VAL A 101 -4.51 -11.61 -2.77
CA VAL A 101 -3.79 -11.36 -1.52
C VAL A 101 -4.30 -10.13 -0.79
N LYS A 102 -5.53 -9.67 -1.07
CA LYS A 102 -6.11 -8.43 -0.49
C LYS A 102 -6.05 -8.40 1.04
N GLU A 103 -6.19 -9.55 1.69
CA GLU A 103 -6.15 -9.66 3.15
C GLU A 103 -4.80 -9.27 3.77
N GLN A 104 -3.72 -9.26 2.98
CA GLN A 104 -2.37 -8.94 3.46
C GLN A 104 -2.07 -7.44 3.45
N TRP A 105 -2.84 -6.62 2.74
CA TRP A 105 -2.52 -5.21 2.52
C TRP A 105 -3.71 -4.25 2.63
N ALA A 106 -4.93 -4.71 2.38
CA ALA A 106 -6.11 -3.85 2.39
C ALA A 106 -6.55 -3.52 3.83
N GLY A 107 -6.82 -2.24 4.09
CA GLY A 107 -7.23 -1.71 5.39
C GLY A 107 -8.34 -2.52 6.05
N ALA A 108 -9.37 -2.91 5.29
CA ALA A 108 -10.54 -3.64 5.78
C ALA A 108 -10.23 -5.01 6.41
N TRP A 109 -9.10 -5.62 6.04
CA TRP A 109 -8.64 -6.89 6.61
C TRP A 109 -7.50 -6.69 7.60
N ILE A 110 -6.48 -5.90 7.25
CA ILE A 110 -5.30 -5.76 8.11
C ILE A 110 -5.61 -5.03 9.42
N SER A 111 -6.63 -4.18 9.44
CA SER A 111 -7.09 -3.50 10.67
C SER A 111 -7.74 -4.43 11.69
N ARG A 112 -8.09 -5.67 11.29
CA ARG A 112 -8.64 -6.69 12.20
C ARG A 112 -7.56 -7.26 13.12
N VAL A 113 -6.30 -7.19 12.73
CA VAL A 113 -5.15 -7.59 13.55
C VAL A 113 -4.65 -6.36 14.31
N ARG A 114 -4.24 -6.53 15.57
CA ARG A 114 -3.67 -5.47 16.40
C ARG A 114 -2.26 -5.08 15.92
N ASN A 115 -2.19 -4.48 14.74
CA ASN A 115 -0.97 -4.03 14.08
C ASN A 115 -0.55 -2.61 14.51
N PHE A 116 -1.34 -1.93 15.35
CA PHE A 116 -1.15 -0.55 15.80
C PHE A 116 -0.82 0.43 14.65
N GLY A 117 -1.40 0.19 13.47
CA GLY A 117 -1.17 1.02 12.29
C GLY A 117 0.26 0.97 11.74
N GLN A 118 1.06 -0.05 12.07
CA GLN A 118 2.41 -0.22 11.53
C GLN A 118 2.37 -0.53 10.03
N ARG A 119 3.00 0.34 9.23
CA ARG A 119 3.06 0.24 7.75
C ARG A 119 4.47 0.18 7.20
N THR A 120 5.44 0.62 7.98
CA THR A 120 6.86 0.63 7.61
C THR A 120 7.64 -0.35 8.48
N THR A 121 8.72 -0.89 7.92
CA THR A 121 9.63 -1.77 8.67
C THR A 121 10.52 -0.98 9.64
N SER A 122 10.73 0.32 9.42
CA SER A 122 11.66 1.15 10.21
C SER A 122 11.33 1.17 11.71
N THR A 123 10.05 1.32 12.06
CA THR A 123 9.60 1.32 13.45
C THR A 123 9.72 -0.08 14.08
N THR A 124 9.46 -1.13 13.29
CA THR A 124 9.64 -2.53 13.73
C THR A 124 11.11 -2.85 13.96
N GLU A 125 12.01 -2.43 13.07
CA GLU A 125 13.45 -2.60 13.19
C GLU A 125 14.03 -1.80 14.37
N SER A 126 13.50 -0.60 14.61
CA SER A 126 13.88 0.21 15.77
C SER A 126 13.50 -0.48 17.08
N ALA A 127 12.27 -1.00 17.16
CA ALA A 127 11.82 -1.79 18.30
C ALA A 127 12.67 -3.05 18.49
N HIS A 128 13.00 -3.74 17.40
CA HIS A 128 13.87 -4.91 17.43
C HIS A 128 15.29 -4.58 17.91
N ARG A 129 15.86 -3.46 17.47
CA ARG A 129 17.16 -2.96 17.93
C ARG A 129 17.15 -2.66 19.43
N GLU A 130 16.08 -2.04 19.92
CA GLU A 130 15.90 -1.74 21.33
C GLU A 130 15.84 -3.04 22.16
N LEU A 131 15.02 -4.02 21.77
CA LEU A 131 14.95 -5.32 22.45
C LEU A 131 16.31 -6.06 22.45
N LYS A 132 17.04 -6.03 21.33
CA LYS A 132 18.39 -6.61 21.26
C LYS A 132 19.35 -5.94 22.24
N SER A 133 19.23 -4.65 22.52
CA SER A 133 20.15 -3.96 23.46
C SER A 133 20.08 -4.54 24.88
N TYR A 134 18.91 -5.01 25.30
CA TYR A 134 18.69 -5.66 26.59
C TYR A 134 19.22 -7.11 26.61
N LEU A 135 19.15 -7.83 25.48
CA LEU A 135 19.62 -9.21 25.36
C LEU A 135 21.14 -9.32 25.15
N VAL A 136 21.69 -8.55 24.21
CA VAL A 136 23.08 -8.66 23.73
C VAL A 136 24.08 -8.15 24.75
N SER A 137 23.69 -7.19 25.60
CA SER A 137 24.59 -6.67 26.64
C SER A 137 24.81 -7.63 27.80
N GLY A 138 24.04 -8.73 27.91
CA GLY A 138 24.15 -9.73 28.97
C GLY A 138 23.87 -9.22 30.39
N LYS A 139 23.43 -7.96 30.53
CA LYS A 139 23.20 -7.27 31.81
C LYS A 139 21.72 -7.18 32.20
N SER A 140 20.82 -7.64 31.34
CA SER A 140 19.39 -7.66 31.61
C SER A 140 18.91 -9.07 31.90
N HIS A 141 17.82 -9.19 32.66
CA HIS A 141 17.19 -10.45 33.03
C HIS A 141 15.79 -10.51 32.41
N LEU A 142 15.23 -11.71 32.27
CA LEU A 142 13.98 -11.95 31.52
C LEU A 142 12.82 -11.05 31.96
N TYR A 143 12.72 -10.77 33.27
CA TYR A 143 11.72 -9.86 33.82
C TYR A 143 11.84 -8.43 33.26
N ARG A 144 13.06 -7.89 33.18
CA ARG A 144 13.29 -6.56 32.62
C ARG A 144 12.96 -6.50 31.12
N LEU A 145 13.20 -7.57 30.37
CA LEU A 145 12.79 -7.65 28.97
C LEU A 145 11.26 -7.61 28.83
N HIS A 146 10.53 -8.31 29.71
CA HIS A 146 9.07 -8.28 29.74
C HIS A 146 8.52 -6.87 30.06
N GLU A 147 9.12 -6.16 31.03
CA GLU A 147 8.75 -4.77 31.35
C GLU A 147 8.90 -3.86 30.13
N VAL A 148 10.06 -3.92 29.47
CA VAL A 148 10.35 -3.12 28.27
C VAL A 148 9.37 -3.44 27.15
N ILE A 149 9.08 -4.73 26.87
CA ILE A 149 8.08 -5.11 25.86
C ILE A 149 6.71 -4.52 26.21
N SER A 150 6.32 -4.55 27.48
CA SER A 150 5.04 -4.00 27.95
C SER A 150 4.98 -2.49 27.81
N GLU A 151 6.06 -1.78 28.16
CA GLU A 151 6.20 -0.32 27.99
C GLU A 151 6.13 0.05 26.51
N MET A 152 6.86 -0.65 25.63
CA MET A 152 6.83 -0.45 24.19
C MET A 152 5.44 -0.71 23.59
N LEU A 153 4.73 -1.73 24.08
CA LEU A 153 3.36 -2.02 23.64
C LEU A 153 2.37 -0.94 24.08
N GLY A 154 2.49 -0.47 25.33
CA GLY A 154 1.69 0.63 25.86
C GLY A 154 1.91 1.93 25.10
N ALA A 155 3.17 2.27 24.79
CA ALA A 155 3.51 3.43 23.97
C ALA A 155 2.89 3.33 22.56
N LYS A 156 3.00 2.17 21.90
CA LYS A 156 2.36 1.93 20.59
C LYS A 156 0.84 2.06 20.66
N GLU A 157 0.22 1.58 21.72
CA GLU A 157 -1.23 1.69 21.91
C GLU A 157 -1.67 3.15 22.10
N THR A 158 -0.96 3.92 22.94
CA THR A 158 -1.26 5.34 23.16
C THR A 158 -1.10 6.13 21.88
N THR A 159 0.03 6.00 21.18
CA THR A 159 0.27 6.67 19.91
C THR A 159 -0.77 6.28 18.86
N PHE A 160 -1.21 5.02 18.82
CA PHE A 160 -2.28 4.60 17.91
C PHE A 160 -3.63 5.24 18.26
N LYS A 161 -3.99 5.31 19.54
CA LYS A 161 -5.23 5.96 20.00
C LYS A 161 -5.23 7.46 19.70
N GLU A 162 -4.14 8.16 19.98
CA GLU A 162 -3.98 9.59 19.66
C GLU A 162 -4.09 9.89 18.16
N ARG A 163 -3.79 8.93 17.29
CA ARG A 163 -3.92 9.06 15.83
C ARG A 163 -5.31 8.74 15.30
N THR A 164 -6.11 8.01 16.07
CA THR A 164 -7.45 7.52 15.67
C THR A 164 -8.58 8.32 16.33
N MET A 165 -8.26 9.14 17.35
CA MET A 165 -9.18 10.08 18.01
C MET A 165 -9.00 11.48 17.43
#